data_AF-A0A672J7E9-F1
#
_entry.id   AF-A0A672J7E9-F1
#
_cell.length_a   1.000
_cell.length_b   1.000
_cell.length_c   1.000
_cell.angle_alpha   90.00
_cell.angle_beta   90.00
_cell.angle_gamma   90.00
#
_symmetry.space_group_name_H-M   'P 1'
#
loop_
_entity.id
_entity.type
_entity.pdbx_description
1 polymer ?
#
loop_
_entity_poly.entity_id
_entity_poly.type
_entity_poly.pdbx_seq_one_letter_code
_entity_poly.pdbx_strand_id
1 'polypeptide(L)'
;MPDDDAFPSTSTQSPDCQIIDNLSVSDTDEDTQPLTPQDLVQEISSSPDSQDSGSIENLQTQSRSDEGFEKLKSETPSASSADSVKQRTKITHFFATTSAPGSQVRSRQSVKDPGKQDPEDPTSSADVTWLGTPISELKRMPKCGGPLPPLKNARNRDTVMIRTDLLRSGKVPVPHPTEFRDTWDDAHVKMPCSSRNLFPVVDENAILKYNASHAKKWDFTALHLYCVKVLEPDAAEHLFDSLLPDMVQLALRASELCTKPIPLLKRGMNHSITMSQEQVACLLANAFFCTFPRRNSRRSEYSNYPDINFFRLFEGSSSRKIEKLKTLMCYFNSVTEQMPTGLVTFTRKKLEQPPDWESSQTLLTRLHITCEGTIEENGYGMLQVDFANRFVGGGVTSSGLVQEEIRFLINPELIVSRLFTEALGHDECLIVTGTQQYSKYSGYAQTYKWIDSHQDTIPRDAWQRRCTEIVAIDALQFRNFLEQFHPLRLDRELNKAYCGFARPGEERENLAAVATGNWGCGVFGGDTRLKALLQMLAAAEAGRDVVYFTFGDSQLMTDVYDMHSFLTQRSISVGEVYDLLGQYYNSEIRSCAARRPDVSLYSFIYKQVDSSPTSDDPDSSQVTDESPCLISTR
;
A
#
# COMPACT_ATOMS: atom_id res chain seq x y z
N MET A 1 -9.70 -50.60 -53.54
CA MET A 1 -10.67 -49.93 -54.42
C MET A 1 -11.48 -48.96 -53.59
N PRO A 2 -11.26 -47.66 -53.78
CA PRO A 2 -9.97 -46.95 -53.81
C PRO A 2 -9.59 -46.59 -52.34
N ASP A 3 -8.46 -45.99 -51.93
CA ASP A 3 -7.68 -44.84 -52.43
C ASP A 3 -8.50 -43.52 -52.36
N ASP A 4 -7.98 -42.34 -52.02
CA ASP A 4 -6.67 -41.94 -51.46
C ASP A 4 -6.89 -41.55 -49.96
N ASP A 5 -6.10 -40.77 -49.19
CA ASP A 5 -4.88 -39.97 -49.38
C ASP A 5 -4.10 -39.86 -48.04
N ALA A 6 -2.88 -39.34 -48.03
CA ALA A 6 -2.06 -39.06 -46.84
C ALA A 6 -1.14 -37.85 -47.05
N PHE A 7 -0.93 -36.99 -46.04
CA PHE A 7 0.28 -36.14 -45.86
C PHE A 7 0.34 -35.51 -44.44
N PRO A 8 1.48 -34.94 -43.98
CA PRO A 8 2.13 -35.52 -42.80
C PRO A 8 2.25 -34.60 -41.59
N SER A 9 2.45 -35.21 -40.42
CA SER A 9 2.85 -34.53 -39.18
C SER A 9 4.34 -34.17 -39.19
N THR A 10 4.68 -32.90 -39.45
CA THR A 10 6.02 -32.35 -39.19
C THR A 10 6.11 -31.82 -37.77
N SER A 11 6.90 -32.50 -36.92
CA SER A 11 7.32 -32.00 -35.62
C SER A 11 8.48 -31.01 -35.78
N THR A 12 8.26 -29.73 -35.47
CA THR A 12 9.32 -28.74 -35.34
C THR A 12 9.47 -28.37 -33.87
N GLN A 13 10.64 -28.63 -33.29
CA GLN A 13 10.93 -28.32 -31.90
C GLN A 13 11.06 -26.81 -31.70
N SER A 14 10.18 -26.22 -30.89
CA SER A 14 10.46 -24.94 -30.20
C SER A 14 11.21 -25.24 -28.90
N PRO A 15 12.30 -24.53 -28.57
CA PRO A 15 13.11 -24.86 -27.40
C PRO A 15 12.38 -24.50 -26.09
N ASP A 16 12.30 -25.47 -25.17
CA ASP A 16 11.82 -25.25 -23.82
C ASP A 16 12.74 -24.28 -23.07
N CYS A 17 12.25 -23.08 -22.77
CA CYS A 17 12.84 -22.22 -21.76
C CYS A 17 12.55 -22.79 -20.36
N GLN A 18 13.29 -23.84 -19.98
CA GLN A 18 13.38 -24.28 -18.59
C GLN A 18 14.10 -23.19 -17.77
N ILE A 19 13.34 -22.23 -17.25
CA ILE A 19 13.83 -21.38 -16.16
C ILE A 19 13.93 -22.26 -14.93
N ILE A 20 15.17 -22.63 -14.59
CA ILE A 20 15.49 -23.33 -13.35
C ILE A 20 15.31 -22.34 -12.20
N ASP A 21 14.22 -22.49 -11.45
CA ASP A 21 13.99 -21.82 -10.17
C ASP A 21 14.98 -22.36 -9.11
N ASN A 22 16.24 -21.92 -9.22
CA ASN A 22 17.27 -22.10 -8.19
C ASN A 22 17.60 -20.74 -7.54
N LEU A 23 16.60 -20.16 -6.89
CA LEU A 23 16.84 -19.19 -5.82
C LEU A 23 16.86 -19.95 -4.49
N SER A 24 18.08 -20.23 -4.03
CA SER A 24 18.31 -20.75 -2.68
C SER A 24 17.81 -19.75 -1.64
N VAL A 25 16.73 -20.10 -0.94
CA VAL A 25 16.19 -19.29 0.16
C VAL A 25 17.19 -19.33 1.32
N SER A 26 17.99 -18.27 1.45
CA SER A 26 18.83 -18.04 2.63
C SER A 26 18.01 -17.46 3.78
N ASP A 27 18.17 -18.00 4.99
CA ASP A 27 17.49 -17.55 6.21
C ASP A 27 18.01 -16.17 6.68
N THR A 28 17.62 -15.09 5.98
CA THR A 28 17.95 -13.69 6.34
C THR A 28 16.73 -12.77 6.27
N ASP A 29 16.54 -11.92 7.28
CA ASP A 29 15.29 -11.21 7.60
C ASP A 29 14.87 -10.04 6.66
N GLU A 30 15.47 -9.91 5.47
CA GLU A 30 15.30 -8.72 4.61
C GLU A 30 13.86 -8.51 4.10
N ASP A 31 13.14 -9.56 3.67
CA ASP A 31 11.85 -9.45 2.95
C ASP A 31 10.67 -8.85 3.76
N THR A 32 10.87 -8.54 5.04
CA THR A 32 9.84 -7.94 5.91
C THR A 32 10.29 -6.69 6.66
N GLN A 33 11.49 -6.18 6.39
CA GLN A 33 11.98 -4.95 7.02
C GLN A 33 12.17 -3.83 5.99
N PRO A 34 11.49 -2.68 6.14
CA PRO A 34 11.94 -1.45 5.50
C PRO A 34 13.25 -1.01 6.17
N LEU A 35 14.38 -1.34 5.55
CA LEU A 35 15.72 -0.96 6.04
C LEU A 35 15.79 0.56 6.24
N THR A 36 16.18 0.97 7.44
CA THR A 36 16.36 2.39 7.77
C THR A 36 17.72 2.91 7.30
N PRO A 37 17.89 4.21 6.97
CA PRO A 37 19.12 4.74 6.37
C PRO A 37 20.38 4.77 7.27
N GLN A 38 20.45 3.96 8.33
CA GLN A 38 21.52 3.97 9.34
C GLN A 38 22.53 2.83 9.16
N ASP A 39 22.20 1.78 8.42
CA ASP A 39 23.07 0.61 8.19
C ASP A 39 24.03 0.78 6.98
N LEU A 40 24.21 2.02 6.49
CA LEU A 40 24.94 2.35 5.26
C LEU A 40 26.38 2.82 5.46
N VAL A 41 26.97 2.65 6.65
CA VAL A 41 28.34 3.09 6.96
C VAL A 41 29.11 2.07 7.80
N GLN A 42 29.42 0.90 7.23
CA GLN A 42 30.72 0.23 7.41
C GLN A 42 30.87 -0.93 6.41
N GLU A 43 31.96 -0.86 5.62
CA GLU A 43 32.64 -1.91 4.82
C GLU A 43 32.95 -1.49 3.38
N ILE A 44 33.99 -0.64 3.20
CA ILE A 44 34.80 -0.62 1.96
C ILE A 44 36.28 -0.41 2.30
N SER A 45 37.00 -1.52 2.48
CA SER A 45 38.44 -1.67 2.26
C SER A 45 38.76 -3.17 2.40
N SER A 46 39.53 -3.84 1.55
CA SER A 46 40.13 -3.50 0.26
C SER A 46 40.59 -4.82 -0.38
N SER A 47 40.51 -4.94 -1.70
CA SER A 47 41.00 -6.09 -2.48
C SER A 47 42.24 -5.70 -3.31
N PRO A 48 42.98 -6.65 -3.91
CA PRO A 48 43.33 -8.02 -3.46
C PRO A 48 44.86 -8.27 -3.56
N ASP A 49 45.39 -9.40 -3.07
CA ASP A 49 46.47 -10.08 -3.83
C ASP A 49 46.74 -11.56 -3.47
N SER A 50 47.23 -12.27 -4.49
CA SER A 50 48.04 -13.50 -4.56
C SER A 50 48.01 -14.63 -3.49
N GLN A 51 47.72 -15.84 -3.98
CA GLN A 51 48.49 -17.10 -3.84
C GLN A 51 48.60 -17.89 -2.50
N ASP A 52 48.06 -19.12 -2.59
CA ASP A 52 48.71 -20.42 -2.33
C ASP A 52 48.41 -21.24 -1.05
N SER A 53 48.46 -22.56 -1.27
CA SER A 53 48.53 -23.77 -0.44
C SER A 53 48.36 -23.74 1.11
N GLY A 54 47.77 -24.82 1.66
CA GLY A 54 48.17 -25.34 2.98
C GLY A 54 47.11 -25.75 4.00
N SER A 55 46.55 -26.94 3.83
CA SER A 55 46.23 -27.99 4.82
C SER A 55 46.34 -27.78 6.36
N ILE A 56 45.44 -28.48 7.10
CA ILE A 56 45.59 -29.12 8.43
C ILE A 56 45.15 -28.36 9.73
N GLU A 57 44.06 -28.89 10.29
CA GLU A 57 43.76 -29.28 11.69
C GLU A 57 43.90 -28.38 12.95
N ASN A 58 42.82 -28.47 13.74
CA ASN A 58 42.72 -28.75 15.18
C ASN A 58 43.24 -27.80 16.29
N LEU A 59 42.35 -27.71 17.29
CA LEU A 59 42.48 -27.48 18.76
C LEU A 59 41.93 -26.12 19.21
N GLN A 60 40.73 -26.06 19.79
CA GLN A 60 40.32 -26.49 21.14
C GLN A 60 40.77 -25.59 22.30
N THR A 61 39.78 -25.39 23.20
CA THR A 61 39.86 -25.15 24.65
C THR A 61 40.12 -23.75 25.23
N GLN A 62 39.12 -23.35 26.04
CA GLN A 62 39.23 -22.81 27.41
C GLN A 62 39.78 -21.37 27.57
N SER A 63 38.91 -20.37 27.76
CA SER A 63 38.20 -20.02 29.02
C SER A 63 39.03 -19.26 30.04
N ARG A 64 38.57 -18.05 30.41
CA ARG A 64 38.46 -17.63 31.82
C ARG A 64 37.58 -16.40 32.00
N SER A 65 37.09 -16.26 33.22
CA SER A 65 36.20 -15.20 33.72
C SER A 65 36.97 -14.03 34.32
N ASP A 66 36.19 -13.01 34.69
CA ASP A 66 36.32 -12.08 35.85
C ASP A 66 36.07 -10.64 35.34
N GLU A 67 34.88 -10.07 35.56
CA GLU A 67 34.42 -9.38 36.80
C GLU A 67 35.16 -8.08 37.13
N GLY A 68 34.39 -6.99 37.30
CA GLY A 68 34.80 -5.83 38.12
C GLY A 68 34.60 -4.43 37.51
N PHE A 69 33.55 -3.72 37.99
CA PHE A 69 33.58 -2.37 38.60
C PHE A 69 34.60 -1.30 38.11
N GLU A 70 34.32 0.00 38.02
CA GLU A 70 33.09 0.80 38.16
C GLU A 70 33.35 2.27 37.70
N LYS A 71 32.26 3.02 37.43
CA LYS A 71 32.09 4.48 37.65
C LYS A 71 32.91 5.58 36.91
N LEU A 72 32.08 6.51 36.39
CA LEU A 72 32.16 7.99 36.41
C LEU A 72 32.90 8.77 35.31
N LYS A 73 32.10 9.56 34.57
CA LYS A 73 32.10 11.05 34.43
C LYS A 73 33.47 11.77 34.40
N SER A 74 33.70 12.78 33.56
CA SER A 74 32.87 13.44 32.54
C SER A 74 33.71 14.53 31.87
N GLU A 75 33.58 14.73 30.55
CA GLU A 75 34.18 15.90 29.88
C GLU A 75 33.15 16.61 28.98
N THR A 76 33.11 17.94 29.10
CA THR A 76 32.48 18.88 28.16
C THR A 76 33.57 19.62 27.38
N PRO A 77 33.26 20.16 26.19
CA PRO A 77 34.21 20.08 25.07
C PRO A 77 35.00 21.37 24.79
N SER A 78 36.11 21.21 24.07
CA SER A 78 36.81 22.28 23.35
C SER A 78 36.48 22.25 21.85
N ALA A 79 36.71 23.38 21.17
CA ALA A 79 36.05 23.70 19.90
C ALA A 79 36.98 23.67 18.66
N SER A 80 36.39 24.04 17.50
CA SER A 80 36.95 24.08 16.13
C SER A 80 37.01 22.72 15.41
N SER A 81 36.85 22.63 14.09
CA SER A 81 36.79 23.67 13.05
C SER A 81 35.70 23.37 12.00
N ALA A 82 35.39 24.35 11.15
CA ALA A 82 34.35 24.22 10.13
C ALA A 82 34.89 23.55 8.86
N ASP A 83 34.08 22.71 8.22
CA ASP A 83 34.21 22.49 6.77
C ASP A 83 32.88 22.14 6.09
N SER A 84 32.80 22.43 4.79
CA SER A 84 31.55 22.55 4.03
C SER A 84 30.83 21.22 3.73
N VAL A 85 29.51 21.17 3.94
CA VAL A 85 28.66 20.00 3.61
C VAL A 85 27.56 20.37 2.62
N LYS A 86 27.61 19.77 1.43
CA LYS A 86 26.54 19.84 0.43
C LYS A 86 25.25 19.22 0.97
N GLN A 87 24.12 19.93 0.86
CA GLN A 87 22.82 19.44 1.30
C GLN A 87 22.42 18.15 0.55
N ARG A 88 22.24 17.07 1.32
CA ARG A 88 21.48 15.88 0.91
C ARG A 88 20.07 16.02 1.49
N THR A 89 19.07 16.20 0.64
CA THR A 89 17.66 16.30 1.02
C THR A 89 17.19 15.00 1.65
N LYS A 90 16.71 15.06 2.91
CA LYS A 90 16.16 13.90 3.63
C LYS A 90 14.63 13.94 3.57
N ILE A 91 14.01 12.83 3.16
CA ILE A 91 12.55 12.66 3.04
C ILE A 91 11.78 12.91 4.36
N THR A 92 12.45 12.90 5.50
CA THR A 92 11.83 13.08 6.83
C THR A 92 11.25 14.48 7.09
N HIS A 93 11.52 15.49 6.25
CA HIS A 93 11.04 16.86 6.47
C HIS A 93 9.64 17.15 5.90
N PHE A 94 9.12 16.33 4.99
CA PHE A 94 7.86 16.61 4.27
C PHE A 94 6.57 16.32 5.06
N PHE A 95 6.66 15.57 6.18
CA PHE A 95 5.51 15.18 7.02
C PHE A 95 5.40 15.97 8.33
N ALA A 96 6.02 17.15 8.42
CA ALA A 96 6.19 17.88 9.69
C ALA A 96 5.17 19.02 9.93
N THR A 97 4.28 19.33 8.98
CA THR A 97 3.43 20.53 9.01
C THR A 97 1.95 20.24 8.82
N THR A 98 1.27 19.97 9.94
CA THR A 98 -0.16 20.23 10.11
C THR A 98 -0.34 21.04 11.38
N SER A 99 -0.72 22.31 11.24
CA SER A 99 -0.95 23.24 12.35
C SER A 99 -2.28 22.95 13.05
N ALA A 100 -2.25 22.83 14.38
CA ALA A 100 -3.45 22.65 15.18
C ALA A 100 -4.20 23.99 15.40
N PRO A 101 -5.55 24.01 15.41
CA PRO A 101 -6.32 25.21 15.72
C PRO A 101 -6.20 25.60 17.20
N GLY A 102 -6.04 26.90 17.47
CA GLY A 102 -5.57 27.41 18.76
C GLY A 102 -6.61 27.52 19.88
N SER A 103 -6.13 27.43 21.12
CA SER A 103 -6.88 27.81 22.33
C SER A 103 -6.74 29.30 22.65
N GLN A 104 -7.82 29.90 23.14
CA GLN A 104 -7.92 31.34 23.40
C GLN A 104 -7.02 31.82 24.55
N VAL A 105 -6.32 32.95 24.35
CA VAL A 105 -5.79 33.78 25.44
C VAL A 105 -6.21 35.24 25.21
N ARG A 106 -6.58 35.92 26.30
CA ARG A 106 -7.28 37.21 26.28
C ARG A 106 -6.40 38.41 25.90
N SER A 107 -7.02 39.29 25.11
CA SER A 107 -6.77 40.72 24.94
C SER A 107 -5.95 41.43 26.04
N ARG A 108 -4.95 42.21 25.60
CA ARG A 108 -4.66 43.55 26.14
C ARG A 108 -4.41 44.52 24.98
N GLN A 109 -5.01 45.71 25.07
CA GLN A 109 -4.89 46.78 24.08
C GLN A 109 -3.63 47.63 24.33
N SER A 110 -2.99 48.07 23.25
CA SER A 110 -2.17 49.30 23.20
C SER A 110 -2.38 49.95 21.82
N VAL A 111 -2.28 51.28 21.74
CA VAL A 111 -2.82 52.09 20.63
C VAL A 111 -1.79 53.10 20.14
N LYS A 112 -1.75 53.33 18.81
CA LYS A 112 -0.94 54.31 18.04
C LYS A 112 0.56 53.97 17.89
N ASP A 113 1.25 54.38 16.82
CA ASP A 113 0.98 55.45 15.83
C ASP A 113 1.34 55.03 14.37
N PRO A 114 0.93 55.76 13.30
CA PRO A 114 1.12 55.34 11.92
C PRO A 114 2.38 55.95 11.26
N GLY A 115 2.97 55.22 10.31
CA GLY A 115 3.87 55.82 9.32
C GLY A 115 5.15 55.03 9.04
N LYS A 116 5.08 54.10 8.09
CA LYS A 116 6.06 53.91 7.00
C LYS A 116 5.48 52.96 5.96
N GLN A 117 5.41 53.43 4.72
CA GLN A 117 5.25 52.57 3.55
C GLN A 117 6.65 52.13 3.15
N ASP A 118 6.94 50.85 3.31
CA ASP A 118 8.03 50.20 2.57
C ASP A 118 7.41 49.51 1.34
N PRO A 119 8.17 49.33 0.23
CA PRO A 119 7.58 49.09 -1.08
C PRO A 119 6.92 47.72 -1.20
N GLU A 120 5.84 47.63 -1.97
CA GLU A 120 5.24 46.36 -2.37
C GLU A 120 6.24 45.58 -3.23
N ASP A 121 6.69 44.44 -2.71
CA ASP A 121 7.48 43.45 -3.45
C ASP A 121 6.57 42.82 -4.52
N PRO A 122 6.89 42.93 -5.82
CA PRO A 122 5.95 42.54 -6.87
C PRO A 122 5.80 41.01 -6.92
N THR A 123 4.55 40.56 -6.81
CA THR A 123 4.10 39.17 -7.03
C THR A 123 4.74 38.12 -6.13
N SER A 124 4.26 38.01 -4.90
CA SER A 124 4.05 36.65 -4.37
C SER A 124 2.93 36.01 -5.18
N SER A 125 3.27 35.04 -6.04
CA SER A 125 2.28 34.09 -6.52
C SER A 125 1.68 33.42 -5.30
N ALA A 126 0.35 33.45 -5.14
CA ALA A 126 -0.30 32.66 -4.09
C ALA A 126 0.16 31.21 -4.24
N ASP A 127 0.69 30.61 -3.16
CA ASP A 127 1.25 29.25 -3.21
C ASP A 127 0.20 28.27 -3.74
N VAL A 128 0.39 27.82 -4.97
CA VAL A 128 -0.58 26.94 -5.65
C VAL A 128 -0.43 25.55 -5.05
N THR A 129 -1.41 25.10 -4.28
CA THR A 129 -1.36 23.81 -3.57
C THR A 129 -1.90 22.64 -4.39
N TRP A 130 -2.52 22.91 -5.55
CA TRP A 130 -3.04 21.89 -6.47
C TRP A 130 -3.16 22.40 -7.91
N LEU A 131 -3.11 21.49 -8.88
CA LEU A 131 -3.20 21.74 -10.32
C LEU A 131 -4.16 20.75 -11.00
N GLY A 132 -4.61 21.09 -12.21
CA GLY A 132 -5.46 20.25 -13.05
C GLY A 132 -6.96 20.41 -12.82
N THR A 133 -7.70 19.31 -12.90
CA THR A 133 -9.16 19.28 -12.74
C THR A 133 -9.54 19.53 -11.28
N PRO A 134 -10.57 20.34 -10.98
CA PRO A 134 -11.06 20.49 -9.61
C PRO A 134 -11.50 19.16 -9.00
N ILE A 135 -11.04 18.85 -7.78
CA ILE A 135 -11.27 17.54 -7.13
C ILE A 135 -12.76 17.24 -6.83
N SER A 136 -13.62 18.26 -6.94
CA SER A 136 -15.08 18.19 -6.84
C SER A 136 -15.77 17.66 -8.10
N GLU A 137 -15.13 17.74 -9.26
CA GLU A 137 -15.64 17.26 -10.56
C GLU A 137 -15.29 15.78 -10.84
N LEU A 138 -14.52 15.17 -9.95
CA LEU A 138 -14.07 13.79 -10.07
C LEU A 138 -15.06 12.83 -9.42
N LYS A 139 -15.28 11.68 -10.07
CA LYS A 139 -16.28 10.69 -9.67
C LYS A 139 -15.94 10.10 -8.29
N ARG A 140 -16.96 9.98 -7.43
CA ARG A 140 -16.86 9.42 -6.06
C ARG A 140 -18.08 8.56 -5.75
N MET A 141 -17.84 7.43 -5.09
CA MET A 141 -18.87 6.63 -4.43
C MET A 141 -19.49 7.41 -3.25
N PRO A 142 -20.80 7.24 -2.97
CA PRO A 142 -21.76 6.40 -3.70
C PRO A 142 -22.34 7.07 -4.96
N LYS A 143 -22.01 8.34 -5.25
CA LYS A 143 -22.71 9.14 -6.28
C LYS A 143 -22.59 8.59 -7.70
N CYS A 144 -21.43 8.05 -8.07
CA CYS A 144 -21.25 7.37 -9.35
C CYS A 144 -21.64 5.89 -9.32
N GLY A 145 -21.86 5.29 -8.15
CA GLY A 145 -22.05 3.85 -8.05
C GLY A 145 -23.31 3.36 -8.77
N GLY A 146 -23.14 2.43 -9.70
CA GLY A 146 -24.26 1.70 -10.30
C GLY A 146 -25.02 0.85 -9.26
N PRO A 147 -26.24 0.40 -9.57
CA PRO A 147 -27.03 -0.42 -8.66
C PRO A 147 -26.35 -1.77 -8.40
N LEU A 148 -25.98 -2.04 -7.14
CA LEU A 148 -25.37 -3.31 -6.77
C LEU A 148 -26.37 -4.47 -6.95
N PRO A 149 -25.91 -5.63 -7.48
CA PRO A 149 -26.75 -6.82 -7.56
C PRO A 149 -27.06 -7.37 -6.15
N PRO A 150 -28.09 -8.23 -5.99
CA PRO A 150 -28.39 -8.84 -4.70
C PRO A 150 -27.20 -9.65 -4.16
N LEU A 151 -26.76 -9.35 -2.93
CA LEU A 151 -25.68 -10.06 -2.26
C LEU A 151 -26.05 -11.54 -2.06
N LYS A 152 -25.28 -12.44 -2.66
CA LYS A 152 -25.50 -13.89 -2.64
C LYS A 152 -24.18 -14.63 -2.77
N ASN A 153 -24.13 -15.87 -2.26
CA ASN A 153 -22.99 -16.76 -2.55
C ASN A 153 -23.00 -17.11 -4.04
N ALA A 154 -21.89 -16.89 -4.74
CA ALA A 154 -21.70 -17.32 -6.12
C ALA A 154 -20.70 -18.48 -6.15
N ARG A 155 -21.09 -19.61 -6.74
CA ARG A 155 -20.25 -20.81 -6.78
C ARG A 155 -18.88 -20.47 -7.39
N ASN A 156 -17.82 -20.78 -6.65
CA ASN A 156 -16.41 -20.53 -6.98
C ASN A 156 -15.98 -19.04 -7.10
N ARG A 157 -16.87 -18.07 -6.89
CA ARG A 157 -16.55 -16.62 -6.98
C ARG A 157 -16.73 -15.84 -5.68
N ASP A 158 -17.81 -16.08 -4.92
CA ASP A 158 -18.13 -15.25 -3.76
C ASP A 158 -18.59 -16.07 -2.56
N THR A 159 -17.90 -15.90 -1.43
CA THR A 159 -18.23 -16.48 -0.14
C THR A 159 -18.83 -15.42 0.78
N VAL A 160 -20.12 -15.55 1.11
CA VAL A 160 -20.85 -14.61 2.00
C VAL A 160 -21.12 -15.27 3.34
N MET A 161 -20.59 -14.73 4.43
CA MET A 161 -20.60 -15.35 5.77
C MET A 161 -21.81 -15.01 6.65
N ILE A 162 -22.82 -14.33 6.09
CA ILE A 162 -23.98 -13.79 6.81
C ILE A 162 -25.32 -14.13 6.12
N ARG A 163 -26.42 -14.00 6.86
CA ARG A 163 -27.81 -14.13 6.38
C ARG A 163 -28.21 -12.90 5.58
N THR A 164 -28.05 -12.96 4.26
CA THR A 164 -28.36 -11.84 3.35
C THR A 164 -29.85 -11.49 3.32
N ASP A 165 -30.73 -12.44 3.64
CA ASP A 165 -32.17 -12.26 3.80
C ASP A 165 -32.57 -11.50 5.08
N LEU A 166 -31.66 -11.42 6.07
CA LEU A 166 -31.86 -10.69 7.33
C LEU A 166 -31.05 -9.38 7.40
N LEU A 167 -30.21 -9.09 6.40
CA LEU A 167 -29.37 -7.90 6.34
C LEU A 167 -30.23 -6.63 6.30
N ARG A 168 -30.04 -5.74 7.28
CA ARG A 168 -30.76 -4.46 7.40
C ARG A 168 -29.85 -3.39 7.98
N SER A 169 -30.04 -2.15 7.54
CA SER A 169 -29.26 -1.02 8.07
C SER A 169 -29.44 -0.86 9.58
N GLY A 170 -28.35 -0.55 10.28
CA GLY A 170 -28.34 -0.37 11.73
C GLY A 170 -28.55 -1.65 12.56
N LYS A 171 -28.53 -2.84 11.96
CA LYS A 171 -28.64 -4.12 12.68
C LYS A 171 -27.39 -4.97 12.47
N VAL A 172 -26.90 -5.59 13.54
CA VAL A 172 -25.76 -6.52 13.48
C VAL A 172 -26.12 -7.70 12.54
N PRO A 173 -25.31 -7.99 11.51
CA PRO A 173 -25.61 -9.07 10.55
C PRO A 173 -25.53 -10.46 11.20
N VAL A 174 -26.57 -11.29 11.00
CA VAL A 174 -26.63 -12.64 11.57
C VAL A 174 -25.69 -13.58 10.80
N PRO A 175 -24.83 -14.38 11.47
CA PRO A 175 -23.97 -15.39 10.81
C PRO A 175 -24.73 -16.41 9.97
N HIS A 176 -24.06 -16.94 8.93
CA HIS A 176 -24.60 -18.02 8.10
C HIS A 176 -23.51 -19.03 7.68
N PRO A 177 -23.67 -20.33 7.95
CA PRO A 177 -24.85 -21.01 8.55
C PRO A 177 -25.08 -20.66 10.03
N THR A 178 -26.15 -21.16 10.63
CA THR A 178 -26.45 -20.90 12.06
C THR A 178 -25.58 -21.74 13.00
N GLU A 179 -25.20 -22.95 12.58
CA GLU A 179 -24.33 -23.84 13.35
C GLU A 179 -22.89 -23.76 12.83
N PHE A 180 -21.91 -23.85 13.73
CA PHE A 180 -20.50 -23.89 13.38
C PHE A 180 -20.16 -25.10 12.50
N ARG A 181 -19.56 -24.84 11.34
CA ARG A 181 -19.01 -25.87 10.46
C ARG A 181 -17.49 -25.77 10.47
N ASP A 182 -16.85 -26.70 11.19
CA ASP A 182 -15.40 -26.81 11.24
C ASP A 182 -14.84 -27.30 9.89
N THR A 183 -13.65 -26.85 9.52
CA THR A 183 -12.89 -27.37 8.39
C THR A 183 -11.40 -27.17 8.65
N TRP A 184 -10.63 -28.23 8.46
CA TRP A 184 -9.20 -28.27 8.75
C TRP A 184 -8.49 -28.98 7.61
N ASP A 185 -8.30 -28.22 6.54
CA ASP A 185 -7.63 -28.58 5.30
C ASP A 185 -6.68 -27.44 4.90
N ASP A 186 -6.13 -27.52 3.68
CA ASP A 186 -5.20 -26.51 3.16
C ASP A 186 -5.90 -25.51 2.24
N ALA A 187 -7.23 -25.52 2.15
CA ALA A 187 -8.04 -24.61 1.36
C ALA A 187 -8.74 -23.54 2.23
N HIS A 188 -8.85 -23.77 3.54
CA HIS A 188 -9.52 -22.88 4.49
C HIS A 188 -8.60 -22.43 5.63
N VAL A 189 -9.04 -21.38 6.34
CA VAL A 189 -8.41 -20.95 7.60
C VAL A 189 -8.61 -22.03 8.67
N LYS A 190 -7.51 -22.54 9.22
CA LYS A 190 -7.51 -23.44 10.37
C LYS A 190 -7.87 -22.65 11.63
N MET A 191 -9.15 -22.67 12.00
CA MET A 191 -9.72 -21.84 13.08
C MET A 191 -9.24 -22.28 14.48
N PRO A 192 -9.01 -21.33 15.41
CA PRO A 192 -8.52 -21.64 16.77
C PRO A 192 -9.51 -22.48 17.58
N CYS A 193 -10.81 -22.34 17.32
CA CYS A 193 -11.89 -23.11 17.93
C CYS A 193 -12.15 -24.50 17.30
N SER A 194 -11.34 -24.92 16.32
CA SER A 194 -11.45 -26.25 15.73
C SER A 194 -11.14 -27.35 16.75
N SER A 195 -11.92 -28.43 16.71
CA SER A 195 -11.67 -29.66 17.48
C SER A 195 -10.30 -30.32 17.19
N ARG A 196 -9.67 -29.96 16.07
CA ARG A 196 -8.35 -30.45 15.64
C ARG A 196 -7.19 -29.58 16.11
N ASN A 197 -7.46 -28.42 16.73
CA ASN A 197 -6.44 -27.55 17.30
C ASN A 197 -5.95 -28.09 18.66
N LEU A 198 -5.11 -29.12 18.62
CA LEU A 198 -4.55 -29.76 19.82
C LEU A 198 -3.17 -29.19 20.15
N PHE A 199 -3.00 -28.69 21.37
CA PHE A 199 -1.73 -28.20 21.91
C PHE A 199 -1.53 -28.65 23.37
N PRO A 200 -0.29 -28.86 23.83
CA PRO A 200 -0.01 -29.11 25.24
C PRO A 200 -0.27 -27.84 26.05
N VAL A 201 -1.17 -27.93 27.03
CA VAL A 201 -1.43 -26.86 27.99
C VAL A 201 -0.38 -26.92 29.10
N VAL A 202 0.40 -25.84 29.26
CA VAL A 202 1.40 -25.70 30.33
C VAL A 202 0.96 -24.61 31.30
N ASP A 203 1.38 -24.69 32.56
CA ASP A 203 1.08 -23.65 33.55
C ASP A 203 2.01 -22.43 33.39
N GLU A 204 1.62 -21.53 32.48
CA GLU A 204 2.32 -20.29 32.15
C GLU A 204 1.32 -19.12 31.99
N ASN A 205 1.83 -17.90 31.83
CA ASN A 205 1.05 -16.69 31.57
C ASN A 205 0.11 -16.86 30.36
N ALA A 206 -1.04 -16.18 30.38
CA ALA A 206 -2.21 -16.50 29.53
C ALA A 206 -1.91 -16.79 28.04
N ILE A 207 -1.20 -15.92 27.31
CA ILE A 207 -0.88 -16.12 25.88
C ILE A 207 0.12 -17.27 25.67
N LEU A 208 1.04 -17.47 26.61
CA LEU A 208 2.09 -18.49 26.55
C LEU A 208 1.58 -19.89 26.92
N LYS A 209 0.53 -19.99 27.75
CA LYS A 209 -0.15 -21.24 28.12
C LYS A 209 -0.53 -22.14 26.93
N TYR A 210 -0.87 -21.54 25.78
CA TYR A 210 -1.16 -22.22 24.52
C TYR A 210 -0.12 -21.96 23.42
N ASN A 211 0.98 -21.27 23.74
CA ASN A 211 2.13 -21.00 22.87
C ASN A 211 3.47 -21.42 23.52
N ALA A 212 3.48 -22.46 24.37
CA ALA A 212 4.62 -22.82 25.22
C ALA A 212 5.95 -23.05 24.46
N SER A 213 5.90 -23.50 23.19
CA SER A 213 7.08 -23.61 22.30
C SER A 213 7.76 -22.27 21.99
N HIS A 214 7.10 -21.15 22.30
CA HIS A 214 7.56 -19.77 22.08
C HIS A 214 7.82 -19.00 23.39
N ALA A 215 7.59 -19.59 24.57
CA ALA A 215 7.71 -18.90 25.86
C ALA A 215 9.10 -18.28 26.12
N LYS A 216 10.16 -18.87 25.56
CA LYS A 216 11.55 -18.35 25.63
C LYS A 216 11.96 -17.45 24.44
N LYS A 217 11.05 -17.22 23.48
CA LYS A 217 11.32 -16.51 22.22
C LYS A 217 10.47 -15.26 22.03
N TRP A 218 9.25 -15.25 22.56
CA TRP A 218 8.35 -14.11 22.47
C TRP A 218 8.65 -13.12 23.59
N ASP A 219 8.95 -11.89 23.19
CA ASP A 219 9.14 -10.76 24.07
C ASP A 219 7.84 -9.95 24.14
N PHE A 220 7.49 -9.50 25.34
CA PHE A 220 6.29 -8.70 25.64
C PHE A 220 6.63 -7.30 26.17
N THR A 221 7.89 -6.86 26.03
CA THR A 221 8.40 -5.57 26.53
C THR A 221 7.55 -4.37 26.08
N ALA A 222 7.11 -4.29 24.82
CA ALA A 222 6.31 -3.17 24.33
C ALA A 222 4.91 -3.14 24.98
N LEU A 223 4.28 -4.31 25.13
CA LEU A 223 2.98 -4.42 25.80
C LEU A 223 3.09 -4.08 27.30
N HIS A 224 4.13 -4.58 27.97
CA HIS A 224 4.40 -4.25 29.37
C HIS A 224 4.68 -2.75 29.56
N LEU A 225 5.50 -2.14 28.70
CA LEU A 225 5.77 -0.69 28.73
C LEU A 225 4.50 0.12 28.47
N TYR A 226 3.63 -0.32 27.56
CA TYR A 226 2.34 0.31 27.31
C TYR A 226 1.47 0.31 28.57
N CYS A 227 1.23 -0.85 29.17
CA CYS A 227 0.37 -0.98 30.36
C CYS A 227 0.91 -0.27 31.61
N VAL A 228 2.24 -0.22 31.80
CA VAL A 228 2.86 0.23 33.07
C VAL A 228 3.47 1.64 32.99
N LYS A 229 3.78 2.16 31.80
CA LYS A 229 4.48 3.46 31.65
C LYS A 229 3.81 4.46 30.70
N VAL A 230 2.75 4.05 29.98
CA VAL A 230 2.11 4.90 28.96
C VAL A 230 0.65 5.18 29.29
N LEU A 231 -0.05 4.23 29.89
CA LEU A 231 -1.41 4.45 30.39
C LEU A 231 -1.37 5.19 31.74
N GLU A 232 -2.27 6.17 31.87
CA GLU A 232 -2.64 6.74 33.17
C GLU A 232 -3.36 5.67 34.03
N PRO A 233 -3.34 5.77 35.37
CA PRO A 233 -3.88 4.74 36.26
C PRO A 233 -5.30 4.28 35.91
N ASP A 234 -6.24 5.22 35.77
CA ASP A 234 -7.65 4.95 35.44
C ASP A 234 -7.80 4.24 34.07
N ALA A 235 -6.93 4.56 33.10
CA ALA A 235 -6.93 3.93 31.78
C ALA A 235 -6.32 2.52 31.80
N ALA A 236 -5.37 2.28 32.71
CA ALA A 236 -4.83 0.94 32.96
C ALA A 236 -5.87 0.05 33.68
N GLU A 237 -6.58 0.59 34.68
CA GLU A 237 -7.70 -0.10 35.35
C GLU A 237 -8.78 -0.48 34.32
N HIS A 238 -9.24 0.48 33.50
CA HIS A 238 -10.20 0.21 32.42
C HIS A 238 -9.72 -0.84 31.41
N LEU A 239 -8.42 -0.85 31.07
CA LEU A 239 -7.85 -1.86 30.18
C LEU A 239 -7.99 -3.28 30.75
N PHE A 240 -7.70 -3.47 32.04
CA PHE A 240 -7.69 -4.80 32.66
C PHE A 240 -9.08 -5.26 33.13
N ASP A 241 -9.94 -4.35 33.60
CA ASP A 241 -11.22 -4.69 34.21
C ASP A 241 -12.40 -4.69 33.22
N SER A 242 -12.28 -3.95 32.10
CA SER A 242 -13.32 -3.88 31.06
C SER A 242 -12.82 -4.37 29.69
N LEU A 243 -11.84 -3.68 29.10
CA LEU A 243 -11.52 -3.85 27.66
C LEU A 243 -10.93 -5.23 27.34
N LEU A 244 -9.93 -5.70 28.10
CA LEU A 244 -9.35 -7.02 27.88
C LEU A 244 -10.36 -8.15 28.14
N PRO A 245 -11.18 -8.14 29.21
CA PRO A 245 -12.31 -9.05 29.38
C PRO A 245 -13.28 -9.08 28.18
N ASP A 246 -13.70 -7.92 27.67
CA ASP A 246 -14.61 -7.85 26.52
C ASP A 246 -13.96 -8.38 25.24
N MET A 247 -12.68 -8.07 25.00
CA MET A 247 -11.90 -8.65 23.90
C MET A 247 -11.80 -10.18 24.03
N VAL A 248 -11.64 -10.72 25.25
CA VAL A 248 -11.63 -12.17 25.50
C VAL A 248 -12.99 -12.78 25.19
N GLN A 249 -14.10 -12.19 25.64
CA GLN A 249 -15.45 -12.68 25.30
C GLN A 249 -15.68 -12.66 23.79
N LEU A 250 -15.30 -11.58 23.11
CA LEU A 250 -15.39 -11.46 21.67
C LEU A 250 -14.54 -12.51 20.94
N ALA A 251 -13.33 -12.82 21.41
CA ALA A 251 -12.49 -13.87 20.85
C ALA A 251 -13.09 -15.29 21.05
N LEU A 252 -13.65 -15.57 22.24
CA LEU A 252 -14.27 -16.86 22.57
C LEU A 252 -15.54 -17.16 21.76
N ARG A 253 -16.24 -16.13 21.27
CA ARG A 253 -17.40 -16.27 20.36
C ARG A 253 -17.05 -16.70 18.93
N ALA A 254 -15.81 -17.10 18.63
CA ALA A 254 -15.36 -17.48 17.29
C ALA A 254 -16.22 -18.56 16.60
N SER A 255 -16.68 -19.58 17.33
CA SER A 255 -17.58 -20.61 16.78
C SER A 255 -19.03 -20.15 16.59
N GLU A 256 -19.50 -19.17 17.38
CA GLU A 256 -20.82 -18.54 17.25
C GLU A 256 -20.88 -17.58 16.06
N LEU A 257 -19.80 -16.83 15.83
CA LEU A 257 -19.73 -15.75 14.85
C LEU A 257 -19.20 -16.20 13.49
N CYS A 258 -18.10 -16.98 13.47
CA CYS A 258 -17.46 -17.45 12.24
C CYS A 258 -17.90 -18.88 11.91
N THR A 259 -19.22 -19.07 11.75
CA THR A 259 -19.87 -20.38 11.56
C THR A 259 -19.59 -21.06 10.22
N LYS A 260 -19.07 -20.32 9.23
CA LYS A 260 -18.67 -20.84 7.92
C LYS A 260 -17.14 -20.92 7.82
N PRO A 261 -16.56 -21.99 7.24
CA PRO A 261 -15.15 -22.04 6.87
C PRO A 261 -14.78 -20.83 6.01
N ILE A 262 -13.73 -20.11 6.44
CA ILE A 262 -13.18 -18.98 5.68
C ILE A 262 -12.23 -19.57 4.63
N PRO A 263 -12.49 -19.44 3.32
CA PRO A 263 -11.57 -19.93 2.30
C PRO A 263 -10.30 -19.08 2.28
N LEU A 264 -9.18 -19.69 1.92
CA LEU A 264 -7.95 -18.98 1.64
C LEU A 264 -8.01 -18.39 0.22
N LEU A 265 -7.77 -17.09 0.10
CA LEU A 265 -7.59 -16.38 -1.16
C LEU A 265 -6.17 -16.68 -1.69
N LYS A 266 -6.00 -17.87 -2.28
CA LYS A 266 -4.74 -18.36 -2.84
C LYS A 266 -4.34 -17.64 -4.13
N ARG A 267 -3.06 -17.71 -4.46
CA ARG A 267 -2.50 -17.28 -5.74
C ARG A 267 -3.23 -17.95 -6.91
N GLY A 268 -3.56 -17.15 -7.93
CA GLY A 268 -4.31 -17.55 -9.11
C GLY A 268 -5.83 -17.46 -8.98
N MET A 269 -6.37 -17.13 -7.79
CA MET A 269 -7.83 -17.05 -7.58
C MET A 269 -8.40 -15.67 -7.90
N ASN A 270 -9.53 -15.67 -8.60
CA ASN A 270 -10.50 -14.57 -8.65
C ASN A 270 -11.64 -14.90 -7.68
N HIS A 271 -11.61 -14.38 -6.44
CA HIS A 271 -12.58 -14.74 -5.40
C HIS A 271 -12.79 -13.64 -4.35
N SER A 272 -14.03 -13.49 -3.88
CA SER A 272 -14.43 -12.54 -2.82
C SER A 272 -14.88 -13.23 -1.54
N ILE A 273 -14.57 -12.64 -0.39
CA ILE A 273 -15.12 -13.00 0.92
C ILE A 273 -15.85 -11.78 1.48
N THR A 274 -17.14 -11.90 1.78
CA THR A 274 -17.93 -10.85 2.45
C THR A 274 -18.36 -11.33 3.83
N MET A 275 -17.95 -10.59 4.86
CA MET A 275 -18.19 -10.90 6.28
C MET A 275 -18.64 -9.65 7.05
N SER A 276 -19.22 -9.82 8.25
CA SER A 276 -19.61 -8.68 9.09
C SER A 276 -18.41 -8.05 9.79
N GLN A 277 -18.53 -6.77 10.15
CA GLN A 277 -17.54 -6.10 10.98
C GLN A 277 -17.39 -6.77 12.38
N GLU A 278 -18.45 -7.39 12.92
CA GLU A 278 -18.39 -8.24 14.13
C GLU A 278 -17.54 -9.51 13.92
N GLN A 279 -17.69 -10.20 12.79
CA GLN A 279 -16.86 -11.36 12.43
C GLN A 279 -15.38 -10.95 12.33
N VAL A 280 -15.09 -9.80 11.71
CA VAL A 280 -13.73 -9.24 11.63
C VAL A 280 -13.18 -8.93 13.03
N ALA A 281 -13.95 -8.27 13.89
CA ALA A 281 -13.52 -7.93 15.24
C ALA A 281 -13.21 -9.17 16.10
N CYS A 282 -14.03 -10.23 15.99
CA CYS A 282 -13.77 -11.54 16.59
C CYS A 282 -12.45 -12.18 16.12
N LEU A 283 -12.17 -12.15 14.83
CA LEU A 283 -10.92 -12.66 14.26
C LEU A 283 -9.71 -11.83 14.70
N LEU A 284 -9.84 -10.51 14.80
CA LEU A 284 -8.76 -9.63 15.26
C LEU A 284 -8.50 -9.74 16.77
N ALA A 285 -9.52 -10.00 17.59
CA ALA A 285 -9.32 -10.33 19.00
C ALA A 285 -8.55 -11.66 19.16
N ASN A 286 -8.88 -12.67 18.35
CA ASN A 286 -8.10 -13.91 18.26
C ASN A 286 -6.65 -13.69 17.80
N ALA A 287 -6.42 -12.77 16.86
CA ALA A 287 -5.08 -12.38 16.40
C ALA A 287 -4.26 -11.66 17.49
N PHE A 288 -4.90 -10.77 18.27
CA PHE A 288 -4.30 -10.08 19.41
C PHE A 288 -3.82 -11.08 20.48
N PHE A 289 -4.70 -12.01 20.88
CA PHE A 289 -4.35 -13.08 21.80
C PHE A 289 -3.47 -14.19 21.18
N CYS A 290 -3.05 -14.06 19.92
CA CYS A 290 -2.14 -14.99 19.24
C CYS A 290 -2.64 -16.44 19.22
N THR A 291 -3.94 -16.63 18.97
CA THR A 291 -4.59 -17.96 19.02
C THR A 291 -4.54 -18.74 17.72
N PHE A 292 -4.26 -18.10 16.57
CA PHE A 292 -4.32 -18.80 15.28
C PHE A 292 -3.21 -19.86 15.17
N PRO A 293 -3.56 -21.16 15.05
CA PRO A 293 -2.58 -22.23 15.04
C PRO A 293 -1.77 -22.22 13.74
N ARG A 294 -0.56 -22.78 13.79
CA ARG A 294 0.37 -22.91 12.63
C ARG A 294 0.87 -21.57 12.05
N ARG A 295 0.45 -20.41 12.57
CA ARG A 295 0.84 -19.06 12.11
C ARG A 295 2.02 -18.43 12.85
N ASN A 296 2.77 -19.22 13.62
CA ASN A 296 3.86 -18.74 14.50
C ASN A 296 5.28 -19.13 14.01
N SER A 297 5.41 -19.61 12.77
CA SER A 297 6.68 -20.04 12.17
C SER A 297 6.67 -19.90 10.65
N ARG A 298 7.75 -19.35 10.07
CA ARG A 298 7.96 -19.27 8.61
C ARG A 298 8.21 -20.63 7.94
N ARG A 299 8.55 -21.67 8.71
CA ARG A 299 8.71 -23.06 8.22
C ARG A 299 7.40 -23.86 8.35
N SER A 300 6.26 -23.20 8.21
CA SER A 300 4.92 -23.81 8.29
C SER A 300 4.25 -23.89 6.91
N GLU A 301 3.10 -24.55 6.87
CA GLU A 301 2.17 -24.57 5.71
C GLU A 301 1.68 -23.17 5.26
N TYR A 302 1.88 -22.13 6.08
CA TYR A 302 1.48 -20.75 5.81
C TYR A 302 2.69 -19.83 5.52
N SER A 303 3.83 -20.38 5.06
CA SER A 303 5.05 -19.62 4.73
C SER A 303 4.85 -18.52 3.66
N ASN A 304 3.86 -18.71 2.78
CA ASN A 304 3.41 -17.79 1.75
C ASN A 304 2.26 -16.87 2.19
N TYR A 305 1.93 -16.80 3.48
CA TYR A 305 0.93 -15.86 4.04
C TYR A 305 1.60 -14.87 5.01
N PRO A 306 1.03 -13.65 5.17
CA PRO A 306 1.54 -12.70 6.16
C PRO A 306 1.32 -13.18 7.61
N ASP A 307 2.08 -12.62 8.55
CA ASP A 307 1.91 -12.90 9.98
C ASP A 307 0.60 -12.27 10.50
N ILE A 308 -0.32 -13.09 11.02
CA ILE A 308 -1.60 -12.64 11.59
C ILE A 308 -1.54 -12.43 13.11
N ASN A 309 -0.85 -13.29 13.87
CA ASN A 309 -0.78 -13.18 15.33
C ASN A 309 0.10 -12.00 15.78
N PHE A 310 -0.30 -11.28 16.83
CA PHE A 310 0.29 -9.98 17.20
C PHE A 310 1.58 -10.06 18.04
N PHE A 311 2.19 -11.22 18.24
CA PHE A 311 3.36 -11.38 19.13
C PHE A 311 4.53 -10.44 18.79
N ARG A 312 4.78 -10.14 17.50
CA ARG A 312 5.80 -9.15 17.07
C ARG A 312 5.43 -7.69 17.32
N LEU A 313 4.18 -7.39 17.65
CA LEU A 313 3.77 -6.06 18.12
C LEU A 313 4.17 -5.84 19.58
N PHE A 314 4.30 -6.92 20.37
CA PHE A 314 4.57 -6.88 21.80
C PHE A 314 6.06 -6.86 22.14
N GLU A 315 6.95 -7.21 21.22
CA GLU A 315 8.42 -7.25 21.42
C GLU A 315 9.08 -5.85 21.35
N GLY A 316 10.16 -5.67 22.09
CA GLY A 316 11.06 -4.51 22.05
C GLY A 316 10.53 -3.27 22.78
N SER A 317 11.26 -2.16 22.67
CA SER A 317 10.97 -0.89 23.35
C SER A 317 10.72 0.29 22.39
N SER A 318 10.41 0.01 21.11
CA SER A 318 10.22 1.05 20.10
C SER A 318 8.94 1.86 20.37
N SER A 319 9.07 3.18 20.47
CA SER A 319 7.94 4.13 20.60
C SER A 319 6.88 3.93 19.52
N ARG A 320 7.27 3.55 18.29
CA ARG A 320 6.36 3.19 17.20
C ARG A 320 5.35 2.11 17.62
N LYS A 321 5.77 1.07 18.34
CA LYS A 321 4.89 -0.02 18.78
C LYS A 321 3.92 0.43 19.87
N ILE A 322 4.32 1.38 20.72
CA ILE A 322 3.44 2.04 21.69
C ILE A 322 2.33 2.82 20.98
N GLU A 323 2.67 3.60 19.95
CA GLU A 323 1.66 4.35 19.18
C GLU A 323 0.73 3.40 18.39
N LYS A 324 1.26 2.32 17.81
CA LYS A 324 0.43 1.25 17.22
C LYS A 324 -0.55 0.63 18.22
N LEU A 325 -0.11 0.34 19.45
CA LEU A 325 -0.95 -0.21 20.50
C LEU A 325 -2.08 0.76 20.85
N LYS A 326 -1.82 2.08 20.97
CA LYS A 326 -2.88 3.10 21.16
C LYS A 326 -3.94 3.02 20.05
N THR A 327 -3.52 2.99 18.78
CA THR A 327 -4.44 2.92 17.63
C THR A 327 -5.30 1.66 17.65
N LEU A 328 -4.70 0.50 17.96
CA LEU A 328 -5.41 -0.79 18.01
C LEU A 328 -6.33 -0.90 19.23
N MET A 329 -5.93 -0.37 20.40
CA MET A 329 -6.81 -0.32 21.58
C MET A 329 -8.00 0.62 21.33
N CYS A 330 -7.82 1.73 20.62
CA CYS A 330 -8.92 2.60 20.21
C CYS A 330 -9.96 1.85 19.33
N TYR A 331 -9.50 0.99 18.42
CA TYR A 331 -10.37 0.10 17.64
C TYR A 331 -11.11 -0.92 18.52
N PHE A 332 -10.38 -1.67 19.36
CA PHE A 332 -11.00 -2.69 20.21
C PHE A 332 -12.04 -2.08 21.14
N ASN A 333 -11.73 -0.95 21.79
CA ASN A 333 -12.66 -0.21 22.64
C ASN A 333 -13.92 0.21 21.87
N SER A 334 -13.75 0.75 20.65
CA SER A 334 -14.88 1.16 19.81
C SER A 334 -15.82 -0.01 19.47
N VAL A 335 -15.28 -1.19 19.14
CA VAL A 335 -16.10 -2.34 18.72
C VAL A 335 -16.66 -3.15 19.88
N THR A 336 -16.07 -3.11 21.08
CA THR A 336 -16.65 -3.71 22.29
C THR A 336 -17.75 -2.83 22.89
N GLU A 337 -17.56 -1.50 22.93
CA GLU A 337 -18.59 -0.54 23.38
C GLU A 337 -19.78 -0.47 22.40
N GLN A 338 -19.51 -0.36 21.09
CA GLN A 338 -20.55 -0.23 20.07
C GLN A 338 -20.23 -1.07 18.83
N MET A 339 -20.70 -2.31 18.84
CA MET A 339 -20.48 -3.26 17.73
C MET A 339 -20.93 -2.69 16.37
N PRO A 340 -20.03 -2.55 15.38
CA PRO A 340 -20.38 -2.08 14.05
C PRO A 340 -21.32 -3.04 13.30
N THR A 341 -22.28 -2.46 12.57
CA THR A 341 -23.41 -3.18 11.95
C THR A 341 -23.26 -3.44 10.45
N GLY A 342 -22.09 -3.18 9.88
CA GLY A 342 -21.84 -3.31 8.45
C GLY A 342 -21.16 -4.60 8.01
N LEU A 343 -20.85 -4.64 6.71
CA LEU A 343 -20.07 -5.68 6.06
C LEU A 343 -18.74 -5.13 5.53
N VAL A 344 -17.77 -6.01 5.36
CA VAL A 344 -16.52 -5.79 4.61
C VAL A 344 -16.39 -6.89 3.57
N THR A 345 -16.00 -6.53 2.34
CA THR A 345 -15.69 -7.45 1.25
C THR A 345 -14.20 -7.41 0.95
N PHE A 346 -13.56 -8.57 0.88
CA PHE A 346 -12.16 -8.78 0.48
C PHE A 346 -12.14 -9.58 -0.82
N THR A 347 -11.70 -8.99 -1.92
CA THR A 347 -11.65 -9.62 -3.25
C THR A 347 -10.22 -9.73 -3.72
N ARG A 348 -9.70 -10.96 -3.81
CA ARG A 348 -8.47 -11.22 -4.58
C ARG A 348 -8.86 -11.23 -6.04
N LYS A 349 -8.17 -10.41 -6.83
CA LYS A 349 -8.34 -10.32 -8.27
C LYS A 349 -7.02 -10.68 -8.94
N LYS A 350 -7.11 -11.50 -9.99
CA LYS A 350 -6.05 -11.82 -10.93
C LYS A 350 -6.40 -11.24 -12.30
N LEU A 351 -5.45 -10.54 -12.92
CA LEU A 351 -5.49 -10.12 -14.31
C LEU A 351 -5.47 -11.36 -15.22
N GLU A 352 -6.53 -11.58 -16.01
CA GLU A 352 -6.62 -12.74 -16.90
C GLU A 352 -5.82 -12.52 -18.19
N GLN A 353 -5.89 -11.32 -18.75
CA GLN A 353 -5.11 -10.87 -19.91
C GLN A 353 -4.64 -9.43 -19.65
N PRO A 354 -3.34 -9.12 -19.83
CA PRO A 354 -2.86 -7.73 -19.78
C PRO A 354 -3.32 -6.94 -21.01
N PRO A 355 -3.42 -5.60 -20.93
CA PRO A 355 -3.56 -4.76 -22.11
C PRO A 355 -2.38 -4.93 -23.06
N ASP A 356 -2.65 -4.78 -24.36
CA ASP A 356 -1.62 -4.54 -25.37
C ASP A 356 -1.27 -3.04 -25.30
N TRP A 357 -0.20 -2.73 -24.58
CA TRP A 357 0.17 -1.35 -24.27
C TRP A 357 0.63 -0.59 -25.52
N GLU A 358 1.45 -1.22 -26.37
CA GLU A 358 2.03 -0.67 -27.60
C GLU A 358 0.96 -0.24 -28.61
N SER A 359 -0.08 -1.05 -28.83
CA SER A 359 -1.14 -0.70 -29.77
C SER A 359 -2.23 0.24 -29.22
N SER A 360 -2.21 0.60 -27.93
CA SER A 360 -3.32 1.32 -27.30
C SER A 360 -3.53 2.73 -27.84
N GLN A 361 -4.75 2.98 -28.31
CA GLN A 361 -5.24 4.29 -28.79
C GLN A 361 -5.94 5.10 -27.67
N THR A 362 -5.90 4.64 -26.42
CA THR A 362 -6.53 5.34 -25.29
C THR A 362 -5.80 6.66 -25.01
N LEU A 363 -6.54 7.74 -24.77
CA LEU A 363 -5.97 9.02 -24.33
C LEU A 363 -5.96 9.13 -22.80
N LEU A 364 -5.02 9.90 -22.25
CA LEU A 364 -4.94 10.18 -20.81
C LEU A 364 -6.26 10.76 -20.27
N THR A 365 -6.64 10.31 -19.07
CA THR A 365 -7.82 10.78 -18.34
C THR A 365 -7.54 12.06 -17.56
N ARG A 366 -8.56 12.60 -16.88
CA ARG A 366 -8.41 13.84 -16.11
C ARG A 366 -7.48 13.60 -14.91
N LEU A 367 -6.60 14.56 -14.66
CA LEU A 367 -5.71 14.60 -13.50
C LEU A 367 -6.13 15.73 -12.56
N HIS A 368 -6.22 15.44 -11.27
CA HIS A 368 -6.02 16.39 -10.18
C HIS A 368 -4.73 16.02 -9.47
N ILE A 369 -3.84 16.97 -9.22
CA ILE A 369 -2.59 16.72 -8.49
C ILE A 369 -2.35 17.79 -7.45
N THR A 370 -1.92 17.41 -6.26
CA THR A 370 -1.77 18.31 -5.11
C THR A 370 -0.58 17.90 -4.24
N CYS A 371 0.07 18.90 -3.64
CA CYS A 371 1.10 18.70 -2.62
C CYS A 371 0.53 18.61 -1.19
N GLU A 372 -0.76 18.88 -0.98
CA GLU A 372 -1.42 18.85 0.32
C GLU A 372 -2.41 17.67 0.44
N GLY A 373 -2.76 17.33 1.68
CA GLY A 373 -3.75 16.28 1.97
C GLY A 373 -3.24 14.84 1.82
N THR A 374 -4.15 13.90 2.00
CA THR A 374 -3.86 12.45 1.98
C THR A 374 -4.90 11.64 1.22
N ILE A 375 -4.54 10.40 0.87
CA ILE A 375 -5.39 9.46 0.13
C ILE A 375 -6.64 9.11 0.94
N GLU A 376 -6.50 8.85 2.24
CA GLU A 376 -7.60 8.45 3.11
C GLU A 376 -8.57 9.60 3.43
N GLU A 377 -8.08 10.82 3.68
CA GLU A 377 -8.93 11.97 4.05
C GLU A 377 -9.54 12.65 2.82
N ASN A 378 -8.73 13.03 1.83
CA ASN A 378 -9.19 13.82 0.68
C ASN A 378 -9.71 12.94 -0.47
N GLY A 379 -9.26 11.68 -0.53
CA GLY A 379 -9.70 10.67 -1.49
C GLY A 379 -11.00 9.93 -1.11
N TYR A 380 -11.81 10.42 -0.18
CA TYR A 380 -13.09 9.78 0.19
C TYR A 380 -13.94 9.40 -1.04
N GLY A 381 -14.44 8.16 -1.08
CA GLY A 381 -15.29 7.65 -2.16
C GLY A 381 -14.56 7.38 -3.48
N MET A 382 -13.25 7.62 -3.56
CA MET A 382 -12.40 7.22 -4.68
C MET A 382 -11.86 5.80 -4.45
N LEU A 383 -11.28 5.21 -5.49
CA LEU A 383 -10.50 3.99 -5.35
C LEU A 383 -9.15 4.36 -4.74
N GLN A 384 -8.97 4.08 -3.44
CA GLN A 384 -7.81 4.50 -2.67
C GLN A 384 -6.68 3.47 -2.76
N VAL A 385 -5.49 3.90 -3.18
CA VAL A 385 -4.36 3.00 -3.38
C VAL A 385 -3.60 2.78 -2.08
N ASP A 386 -3.41 1.51 -1.73
CA ASP A 386 -2.51 1.05 -0.69
C ASP A 386 -1.18 0.63 -1.33
N PHE A 387 -0.08 1.23 -0.89
CA PHE A 387 1.27 1.04 -1.43
C PHE A 387 1.90 -0.23 -0.85
N ALA A 388 1.25 -1.34 -1.15
CA ALA A 388 1.36 -2.57 -0.39
C ALA A 388 2.73 -3.27 -0.50
N ASN A 389 3.03 -4.09 0.50
CA ASN A 389 3.92 -5.23 0.32
C ASN A 389 3.13 -6.38 -0.36
N ARG A 390 3.79 -7.24 -1.12
CA ARG A 390 3.15 -8.45 -1.68
C ARG A 390 2.52 -9.34 -0.60
N PHE A 391 3.07 -9.30 0.62
CA PHE A 391 2.43 -9.79 1.84
C PHE A 391 1.61 -8.65 2.47
N VAL A 392 0.34 -8.53 2.04
CA VAL A 392 -0.57 -7.40 2.37
C VAL A 392 -0.57 -6.99 3.85
N GLY A 393 -0.57 -5.69 4.11
CA GLY A 393 -0.40 -5.08 5.43
C GLY A 393 1.06 -5.06 5.92
N GLY A 394 2.04 -5.45 5.09
CA GLY A 394 3.47 -5.34 5.35
C GLY A 394 3.89 -5.72 6.77
N GLY A 395 4.55 -4.78 7.45
CA GLY A 395 5.02 -4.88 8.82
C GLY A 395 4.01 -4.40 9.89
N VAL A 396 2.69 -4.40 9.62
CA VAL A 396 1.69 -3.80 10.54
C VAL A 396 1.69 -4.48 11.90
N THR A 397 1.78 -5.82 11.94
CA THR A 397 1.89 -6.62 13.17
C THR A 397 3.33 -6.66 13.75
N SER A 398 4.27 -5.88 13.21
CA SER A 398 5.66 -5.80 13.66
C SER A 398 6.19 -4.35 13.70
N SER A 399 7.22 -4.01 12.92
CA SER A 399 7.99 -2.76 13.00
C SER A 399 7.72 -1.77 11.85
N GLY A 400 7.01 -2.16 10.79
CA GLY A 400 6.66 -1.27 9.68
C GLY A 400 5.67 -0.19 10.12
N LEU A 401 5.82 1.05 9.64
CA LEU A 401 4.95 2.18 9.99
C LEU A 401 4.94 3.26 8.89
N VAL A 402 4.94 2.82 7.63
CA VAL A 402 4.79 3.67 6.44
C VAL A 402 3.34 3.63 5.95
N GLN A 403 3.05 4.09 4.73
CA GLN A 403 1.67 4.30 4.23
C GLN A 403 0.75 3.07 4.41
N GLU A 404 1.20 1.88 4.01
CA GLU A 404 0.43 0.63 4.17
C GLU A 404 0.10 0.34 5.65
N GLU A 405 1.11 0.30 6.53
CA GLU A 405 0.86 -0.03 7.94
C GLU A 405 0.04 1.03 8.66
N ILE A 406 0.28 2.31 8.37
CA ILE A 406 -0.53 3.42 8.90
C ILE A 406 -1.99 3.20 8.50
N ARG A 407 -2.26 2.84 7.23
CA ARG A 407 -3.62 2.62 6.77
C ARG A 407 -4.28 1.43 7.44
N PHE A 408 -3.54 0.32 7.60
CA PHE A 408 -4.01 -0.85 8.32
C PHE A 408 -4.21 -0.60 9.83
N LEU A 409 -3.55 0.40 10.43
CA LEU A 409 -3.77 0.77 11.84
C LEU A 409 -4.99 1.65 12.04
N ILE A 410 -5.25 2.62 11.15
CA ILE A 410 -6.44 3.48 11.27
C ILE A 410 -7.71 2.83 10.74
N ASN A 411 -7.59 1.81 9.87
CA ASN A 411 -8.64 0.89 9.44
C ASN A 411 -8.30 -0.58 9.81
N PRO A 412 -8.30 -0.99 11.10
CA PRO A 412 -7.85 -2.33 11.53
C PRO A 412 -8.53 -3.52 10.87
N GLU A 413 -9.73 -3.33 10.33
CA GLU A 413 -10.45 -4.35 9.57
C GLU A 413 -9.66 -4.82 8.32
N LEU A 414 -8.69 -4.05 7.83
CA LEU A 414 -7.73 -4.48 6.81
C LEU A 414 -6.80 -5.61 7.30
N ILE A 415 -6.41 -5.62 8.59
CA ILE A 415 -5.45 -6.57 9.16
C ILE A 415 -5.93 -8.01 9.03
N VAL A 416 -7.24 -8.25 9.07
CA VAL A 416 -7.81 -9.61 8.94
C VAL A 416 -7.54 -10.24 7.58
N SER A 417 -7.28 -9.44 6.52
CA SER A 417 -6.90 -9.95 5.20
C SER A 417 -5.66 -10.85 5.25
N ARG A 418 -4.73 -10.58 6.18
CA ARG A 418 -3.52 -11.38 6.45
C ARG A 418 -3.82 -12.80 6.91
N LEU A 419 -5.01 -13.05 7.47
CA LEU A 419 -5.43 -14.38 7.89
C LEU A 419 -5.63 -15.32 6.69
N PHE A 420 -6.16 -14.81 5.57
CA PHE A 420 -6.61 -15.64 4.45
C PHE A 420 -6.03 -15.25 3.08
N THR A 421 -5.25 -14.17 2.95
CA THR A 421 -4.68 -13.73 1.67
C THR A 421 -3.25 -14.22 1.51
N GLU A 422 -3.00 -15.07 0.52
CA GLU A 422 -1.65 -15.50 0.14
C GLU A 422 -0.87 -14.32 -0.46
N ALA A 423 0.47 -14.34 -0.43
CA ALA A 423 1.30 -13.34 -1.09
C ALA A 423 0.86 -13.09 -2.55
N LEU A 424 0.79 -11.82 -2.94
CA LEU A 424 0.39 -11.42 -4.29
C LEU A 424 1.45 -11.85 -5.33
N GLY A 425 0.97 -12.30 -6.48
CA GLY A 425 1.71 -12.43 -7.73
C GLY A 425 1.80 -11.12 -8.51
N HIS A 426 2.58 -11.08 -9.59
CA HIS A 426 2.76 -9.86 -10.40
C HIS A 426 1.48 -9.39 -11.12
N ASP A 427 0.56 -10.32 -11.34
CA ASP A 427 -0.71 -10.22 -12.05
C ASP A 427 -1.92 -10.13 -11.10
N GLU A 428 -1.71 -9.85 -9.80
CA GLU A 428 -2.77 -9.90 -8.79
C GLU A 428 -2.87 -8.63 -7.93
N CYS A 429 -4.04 -8.36 -7.37
CA CYS A 429 -4.27 -7.35 -6.34
C CYS A 429 -5.28 -7.84 -5.29
N LEU A 430 -5.32 -7.18 -4.14
CA LEU A 430 -6.40 -7.33 -3.15
C LEU A 430 -7.21 -6.04 -3.10
N ILE A 431 -8.51 -6.13 -3.34
CA ILE A 431 -9.46 -5.03 -3.21
C ILE A 431 -10.24 -5.25 -1.91
N VAL A 432 -10.36 -4.22 -1.07
CA VAL A 432 -11.15 -4.26 0.15
C VAL A 432 -12.17 -3.14 0.15
N THR A 433 -13.46 -3.49 0.25
CA THR A 433 -14.57 -2.54 0.28
C THR A 433 -15.29 -2.62 1.62
N GLY A 434 -15.47 -1.48 2.28
CA GLY A 434 -16.36 -1.38 3.45
C GLY A 434 -15.69 -1.12 4.79
N THR A 435 -14.36 -1.07 4.85
CA THR A 435 -13.62 -0.87 6.09
C THR A 435 -13.89 0.49 6.71
N GLN A 436 -14.04 0.51 8.03
CA GLN A 436 -14.24 1.72 8.83
C GLN A 436 -12.92 2.30 9.34
N GLN A 437 -12.80 3.63 9.37
CA GLN A 437 -11.72 4.33 10.05
C GLN A 437 -12.08 4.53 11.53
N TYR A 438 -11.16 4.20 12.42
CA TYR A 438 -11.36 4.25 13.89
C TYR A 438 -10.44 5.24 14.60
N SER A 439 -9.41 5.74 13.93
CA SER A 439 -8.44 6.65 14.56
C SER A 439 -7.96 7.74 13.62
N LYS A 440 -7.62 8.88 14.22
CA LYS A 440 -6.87 9.99 13.64
C LYS A 440 -5.41 9.84 14.06
N TYR A 441 -4.50 10.31 13.22
CA TYR A 441 -3.06 10.26 13.48
C TYR A 441 -2.38 11.56 13.04
N SER A 442 -1.11 11.70 13.36
CA SER A 442 -0.22 12.68 12.73
C SER A 442 1.18 12.10 12.56
N GLY A 443 2.00 12.74 11.71
CA GLY A 443 3.35 12.28 11.40
C GLY A 443 3.41 10.97 10.60
N TYR A 444 4.62 10.46 10.38
CA TYR A 444 4.89 9.34 9.49
C TYR A 444 6.12 8.56 9.96
N ALA A 445 6.14 7.23 9.81
CA ALA A 445 7.25 6.37 10.23
C ALA A 445 7.68 6.59 11.70
N GLN A 446 8.80 7.29 11.93
CA GLN A 446 9.32 7.53 13.28
C GLN A 446 8.60 8.67 14.02
N THR A 447 7.87 9.54 13.30
CA THR A 447 7.09 10.64 13.90
C THR A 447 5.60 10.33 14.04
N TYR A 448 5.15 9.15 13.61
CA TYR A 448 3.76 8.71 13.74
C TYR A 448 3.30 8.80 15.20
N LYS A 449 2.12 9.38 15.41
CA LYS A 449 1.41 9.42 16.69
C LYS A 449 -0.06 9.16 16.49
N TRP A 450 -0.64 8.34 17.37
CA TRP A 450 -2.09 8.31 17.54
C TRP A 450 -2.55 9.63 18.16
N ILE A 451 -3.63 10.21 17.64
CA ILE A 451 -4.15 11.51 18.11
C ILE A 451 -5.44 11.34 18.89
N ASP A 452 -6.44 10.67 18.30
CA ASP A 452 -7.78 10.53 18.84
C ASP A 452 -8.54 9.44 18.08
N SER A 453 -9.66 9.02 18.63
CA SER A 453 -10.72 8.31 17.95
C SER A 453 -11.21 9.04 16.67
N HIS A 454 -11.75 8.27 15.73
CA HIS A 454 -12.40 8.78 14.53
C HIS A 454 -13.83 8.26 14.41
N GLN A 455 -14.81 9.17 14.35
CA GLN A 455 -16.20 8.82 14.05
C GLN A 455 -16.41 8.85 12.53
N ASP A 456 -16.30 7.68 11.89
CA ASP A 456 -16.42 7.54 10.44
C ASP A 456 -17.86 7.80 9.98
N THR A 457 -18.03 8.89 9.23
CA THR A 457 -19.30 9.35 8.64
C THR A 457 -19.49 8.95 7.17
N ILE A 458 -18.57 8.18 6.59
CA ILE A 458 -18.66 7.75 5.19
C ILE A 458 -19.95 6.91 5.00
N PRO A 459 -20.78 7.22 3.99
CA PRO A 459 -22.06 6.53 3.77
C PRO A 459 -21.84 5.05 3.47
N ARG A 460 -22.91 4.25 3.63
CA ARG A 460 -22.91 2.82 3.31
C ARG A 460 -23.64 2.52 2.01
N ASP A 461 -23.18 1.50 1.29
CA ASP A 461 -23.80 0.99 0.07
C ASP A 461 -25.00 0.06 0.36
N ALA A 462 -25.61 -0.47 -0.69
CA ALA A 462 -26.76 -1.39 -0.56
C ALA A 462 -26.42 -2.67 0.23
N TRP A 463 -25.15 -3.09 0.27
CA TRP A 463 -24.66 -4.24 1.04
C TRP A 463 -24.23 -3.87 2.48
N GLN A 464 -24.50 -2.63 2.92
CA GLN A 464 -24.10 -2.08 4.22
C GLN A 464 -22.58 -1.97 4.43
N ARG A 465 -21.79 -1.99 3.35
CA ARG A 465 -20.35 -1.69 3.35
C ARG A 465 -20.17 -0.18 3.32
N ARG A 466 -19.21 0.39 4.04
CA ARG A 466 -18.85 1.81 3.86
C ARG A 466 -18.37 2.05 2.42
N CYS A 467 -18.63 3.23 1.87
CA CYS A 467 -18.18 3.68 0.55
C CYS A 467 -16.67 4.04 0.55
N THR A 468 -15.87 3.15 1.13
CA THR A 468 -14.42 3.17 1.21
C THR A 468 -13.94 1.93 0.47
N GLU A 469 -13.31 2.12 -0.70
CA GLU A 469 -12.72 1.05 -1.49
C GLU A 469 -11.20 1.26 -1.54
N ILE A 470 -10.45 0.29 -1.03
CA ILE A 470 -8.99 0.32 -0.94
C ILE A 470 -8.44 -0.79 -1.83
N VAL A 471 -7.36 -0.54 -2.57
CA VAL A 471 -6.69 -1.55 -3.38
C VAL A 471 -5.20 -1.65 -3.06
N ALA A 472 -4.81 -2.82 -2.59
CA ALA A 472 -3.43 -3.18 -2.31
C ALA A 472 -2.75 -3.66 -3.61
N ILE A 473 -1.77 -2.88 -4.07
CA ILE A 473 -0.89 -3.22 -5.18
C ILE A 473 0.58 -3.07 -4.76
N ASP A 474 1.34 -4.16 -4.80
CA ASP A 474 2.75 -4.15 -4.46
C ASP A 474 3.60 -3.68 -5.64
N ALA A 475 4.54 -2.76 -5.41
CA ALA A 475 5.55 -2.34 -6.38
C ALA A 475 6.79 -3.25 -6.34
N LEU A 476 7.63 -3.23 -7.38
CA LEU A 476 8.98 -3.78 -7.27
C LEU A 476 9.88 -2.88 -6.43
N GLN A 477 10.82 -3.49 -5.71
CA GLN A 477 11.92 -2.79 -5.06
C GLN A 477 13.12 -2.73 -6.01
N PHE A 478 13.64 -1.54 -6.24
CA PHE A 478 14.80 -1.28 -7.11
C PHE A 478 15.99 -0.83 -6.27
N ARG A 479 17.00 -1.71 -6.13
CA ARG A 479 18.31 -1.36 -5.53
C ARG A 479 19.18 -0.56 -6.50
N ASN A 480 18.95 -0.71 -7.81
CA ASN A 480 19.59 0.03 -8.89
C ASN A 480 18.53 0.86 -9.65
N PHE A 481 18.77 2.17 -9.75
CA PHE A 481 17.83 3.13 -10.34
C PHE A 481 17.51 2.86 -11.82
N LEU A 482 18.45 2.28 -12.58
CA LEU A 482 18.25 2.06 -14.02
C LEU A 482 17.34 0.86 -14.34
N GLU A 483 17.23 -0.12 -13.42
CA GLU A 483 16.50 -1.37 -13.68
C GLU A 483 15.00 -1.16 -13.92
N GLN A 484 14.40 -0.14 -13.30
CA GLN A 484 12.96 0.15 -13.43
C GLN A 484 12.52 0.54 -14.84
N PHE A 485 13.43 1.00 -15.69
CA PHE A 485 13.16 1.38 -17.08
C PHE A 485 13.27 0.20 -18.06
N HIS A 486 13.71 -0.98 -17.60
CA HIS A 486 13.75 -2.17 -18.45
C HIS A 486 12.31 -2.59 -18.85
N PRO A 487 12.02 -2.95 -20.12
CA PRO A 487 10.66 -3.23 -20.59
C PRO A 487 9.85 -4.18 -19.69
N LEU A 488 10.40 -5.37 -19.38
CA LEU A 488 9.77 -6.33 -18.45
C LEU A 488 9.45 -5.79 -17.04
N ARG A 489 10.08 -4.68 -16.62
CA ARG A 489 9.79 -4.00 -15.35
C ARG A 489 8.69 -2.95 -15.54
N LEU A 490 8.71 -2.21 -16.65
CA LEU A 490 7.62 -1.32 -17.05
C LEU A 490 6.30 -2.10 -17.18
N ASP A 491 6.29 -3.19 -17.96
CA ASP A 491 5.13 -4.07 -18.15
C ASP A 491 4.57 -4.56 -16.83
N ARG A 492 5.44 -5.02 -15.93
CA ARG A 492 5.05 -5.52 -14.61
C ARG A 492 4.32 -4.46 -13.82
N GLU A 493 4.85 -3.24 -13.78
CA GLU A 493 4.28 -2.14 -12.98
C GLU A 493 2.99 -1.58 -13.60
N LEU A 494 2.92 -1.48 -14.94
CA LEU A 494 1.70 -1.15 -15.67
C LEU A 494 0.58 -2.17 -15.42
N ASN A 495 0.88 -3.46 -15.64
CA ASN A 495 -0.08 -4.56 -15.44
C ASN A 495 -0.55 -4.67 -13.98
N LYS A 496 0.35 -4.43 -13.01
CA LYS A 496 0.02 -4.37 -11.59
C LYS A 496 -0.96 -3.24 -11.27
N ALA A 497 -0.68 -2.02 -11.71
CA ALA A 497 -1.56 -0.87 -11.51
C ALA A 497 -2.91 -1.08 -12.21
N TYR A 498 -2.92 -1.53 -13.46
CA TYR A 498 -4.13 -1.85 -14.22
C TYR A 498 -4.97 -2.95 -13.55
N CYS A 499 -4.33 -4.00 -13.03
CA CYS A 499 -5.01 -5.02 -12.24
C CYS A 499 -5.72 -4.41 -11.02
N GLY A 500 -5.08 -3.45 -10.34
CA GLY A 500 -5.69 -2.68 -9.25
C GLY A 500 -6.89 -1.83 -9.68
N PHE A 501 -6.76 -1.10 -10.80
CA PHE A 501 -7.72 -0.06 -11.19
C PHE A 501 -8.93 -0.56 -11.98
N ALA A 502 -8.74 -1.53 -12.88
CA ALA A 502 -9.79 -2.01 -13.77
C ALA A 502 -10.91 -2.74 -13.00
N ARG A 503 -12.16 -2.58 -13.43
CA ARG A 503 -13.33 -3.36 -12.99
C ARG A 503 -14.04 -3.92 -14.23
N PRO A 504 -13.65 -5.11 -14.72
CA PRO A 504 -14.24 -5.68 -15.92
C PRO A 504 -15.75 -5.86 -15.79
N GLY A 505 -16.51 -5.30 -16.74
CA GLY A 505 -17.98 -5.34 -16.74
C GLY A 505 -18.67 -4.19 -15.96
N GLU A 506 -17.93 -3.22 -15.43
CA GLU A 506 -18.50 -1.97 -14.91
C GLU A 506 -18.33 -0.84 -15.96
N GLU A 507 -19.42 -0.13 -16.23
CA GLU A 507 -19.41 1.03 -17.14
C GLU A 507 -18.54 2.17 -16.60
N ARG A 508 -17.86 2.89 -17.50
CA ARG A 508 -16.90 3.96 -17.18
C ARG A 508 -17.53 5.06 -16.33
N GLU A 509 -18.81 5.35 -16.52
CA GLU A 509 -19.61 6.33 -15.78
C GLU A 509 -19.66 5.99 -14.29
N ASN A 510 -19.63 4.70 -13.96
CA ASN A 510 -19.77 4.20 -12.60
C ASN A 510 -18.44 4.14 -11.82
N LEU A 511 -17.31 4.21 -12.52
CA LEU A 511 -15.98 4.13 -11.92
C LEU A 511 -15.59 5.44 -11.24
N ALA A 512 -15.39 5.40 -9.92
CA ALA A 512 -14.79 6.51 -9.18
C ALA A 512 -13.34 6.78 -9.65
N ALA A 513 -12.84 8.00 -9.42
CA ALA A 513 -11.43 8.31 -9.67
C ALA A 513 -10.49 7.43 -8.81
N VAL A 514 -9.22 7.31 -9.20
CA VAL A 514 -8.16 6.68 -8.41
C VAL A 514 -7.53 7.74 -7.51
N ALA A 515 -7.48 7.52 -6.20
CA ALA A 515 -6.73 8.34 -5.24
C ALA A 515 -5.41 7.64 -4.90
N THR A 516 -4.30 8.19 -5.39
CA THR A 516 -2.96 7.60 -5.30
C THR A 516 -1.87 8.65 -5.06
N GLY A 517 -0.61 8.26 -5.15
CA GLY A 517 0.56 9.14 -5.05
C GLY A 517 1.82 8.39 -5.41
N ASN A 518 2.88 8.63 -4.64
CA ASN A 518 4.25 8.11 -4.85
C ASN A 518 4.41 6.59 -4.58
N TRP A 519 3.61 5.76 -5.26
CA TRP A 519 3.60 4.31 -5.20
C TRP A 519 4.96 3.70 -5.59
N GLY A 520 5.47 2.77 -4.78
CA GLY A 520 6.76 2.12 -5.03
C GLY A 520 7.99 3.03 -4.98
N CYS A 521 7.85 4.25 -4.45
CA CYS A 521 8.94 5.20 -4.29
C CYS A 521 9.56 5.09 -2.88
N GLY A 522 10.52 5.96 -2.56
CA GLY A 522 11.13 6.00 -1.23
C GLY A 522 11.93 4.73 -0.91
N VAL A 523 11.47 3.93 0.06
CA VAL A 523 12.14 2.67 0.48
C VAL A 523 12.20 1.63 -0.64
N PHE A 524 11.27 1.69 -1.60
CA PHE A 524 11.24 0.80 -2.76
C PHE A 524 12.11 1.30 -3.94
N GLY A 525 12.69 2.51 -3.85
CA GLY A 525 13.69 3.00 -4.82
C GLY A 525 13.15 3.45 -6.19
N GLY A 526 11.85 3.34 -6.46
CA GLY A 526 11.23 3.80 -7.70
C GLY A 526 11.32 5.32 -7.90
N ASP A 527 11.40 5.74 -9.16
CA ASP A 527 11.37 7.13 -9.59
C ASP A 527 9.94 7.69 -9.60
N THR A 528 9.73 8.84 -8.97
CA THR A 528 8.39 9.43 -8.80
C THR A 528 7.76 9.88 -10.11
N ARG A 529 8.54 10.37 -11.08
CA ARG A 529 8.03 10.87 -12.37
C ARG A 529 7.64 9.71 -13.29
N LEU A 530 8.47 8.65 -13.33
CA LEU A 530 8.09 7.39 -13.97
C LEU A 530 6.83 6.79 -13.32
N LYS A 531 6.81 6.64 -11.99
CA LYS A 531 5.69 6.03 -11.26
C LYS A 531 4.38 6.83 -11.38
N ALA A 532 4.44 8.15 -11.48
CA ALA A 532 3.27 8.96 -11.80
C ALA A 532 2.76 8.66 -13.22
N LEU A 533 3.65 8.64 -14.22
CA LEU A 533 3.29 8.38 -15.62
C LEU A 533 2.67 6.98 -15.80
N LEU A 534 3.30 5.93 -15.27
CA LEU A 534 2.77 4.55 -15.37
C LEU A 534 1.38 4.41 -14.71
N GLN A 535 1.13 5.11 -13.61
CA GLN A 535 -0.20 5.10 -12.97
C GLN A 535 -1.24 5.86 -13.80
N MET A 536 -0.87 6.95 -14.48
CA MET A 536 -1.77 7.65 -15.40
C MET A 536 -2.13 6.80 -16.62
N LEU A 537 -1.16 6.09 -17.23
CA LEU A 537 -1.41 5.15 -18.32
C LEU A 537 -2.35 4.02 -17.89
N ALA A 538 -2.07 3.37 -16.75
CA ALA A 538 -2.89 2.29 -16.23
C ALA A 538 -4.29 2.74 -15.79
N ALA A 539 -4.44 3.98 -15.30
CA ALA A 539 -5.75 4.54 -14.96
C ALA A 539 -6.55 4.91 -16.22
N ALA A 540 -5.90 5.41 -17.27
CA ALA A 540 -6.51 5.69 -18.56
C ALA A 540 -7.08 4.42 -19.20
N GLU A 541 -6.29 3.35 -19.29
CA GLU A 541 -6.74 2.01 -19.72
C GLU A 541 -7.87 1.45 -18.85
N ALA A 542 -7.85 1.73 -17.55
CA ALA A 542 -8.93 1.36 -16.63
C ALA A 542 -10.16 2.29 -16.70
N GLY A 543 -10.16 3.31 -17.58
CA GLY A 543 -11.24 4.28 -17.76
C GLY A 543 -11.41 5.32 -16.64
N ARG A 544 -10.47 5.39 -15.68
CA ARG A 544 -10.58 6.21 -14.46
C ARG A 544 -9.76 7.50 -14.52
N ASP A 545 -10.33 8.58 -14.00
CA ASP A 545 -9.60 9.81 -13.68
C ASP A 545 -8.66 9.60 -12.48
N VAL A 546 -7.62 10.44 -12.34
CA VAL A 546 -6.57 10.31 -11.32
C VAL A 546 -6.58 11.51 -10.36
N VAL A 547 -6.47 11.22 -9.06
CA VAL A 547 -6.12 12.14 -7.98
C VAL A 547 -4.77 11.72 -7.43
N TYR A 548 -3.76 12.57 -7.59
CA TYR A 548 -2.38 12.28 -7.20
C TYR A 548 -1.93 13.18 -6.06
N PHE A 549 -1.54 12.58 -4.94
CA PHE A 549 -0.99 13.26 -3.78
C PHE A 549 0.54 13.14 -3.80
N THR A 550 1.26 14.27 -3.87
CA THR A 550 2.74 14.28 -3.89
C THR A 550 3.37 14.34 -2.50
N PHE A 551 2.55 14.56 -1.45
CA PHE A 551 2.94 14.57 -0.03
C PHE A 551 4.02 15.62 0.30
N GLY A 552 3.70 16.90 0.05
CA GLY A 552 4.56 18.05 0.32
C GLY A 552 5.54 18.42 -0.80
N ASP A 553 5.64 17.61 -1.87
CA ASP A 553 6.52 17.90 -3.01
C ASP A 553 5.79 18.72 -4.09
N SER A 554 5.87 20.05 -3.97
CA SER A 554 5.29 20.99 -4.94
C SER A 554 6.00 20.98 -6.30
N GLN A 555 7.30 20.64 -6.36
CA GLN A 555 8.00 20.54 -7.64
C GLN A 555 7.52 19.31 -8.42
N LEU A 556 7.36 18.16 -7.75
CA LEU A 556 6.77 16.97 -8.38
C LEU A 556 5.33 17.22 -8.85
N MET A 557 4.55 18.01 -8.09
CA MET A 557 3.19 18.39 -8.47
C MET A 557 3.17 19.14 -9.81
N THR A 558 4.03 20.16 -9.94
CA THR A 558 4.19 20.93 -11.18
C THR A 558 4.71 20.06 -12.32
N ASP A 559 5.82 19.34 -12.13
CA ASP A 559 6.44 18.52 -13.19
C ASP A 559 5.48 17.48 -13.79
N VAL A 560 4.69 16.80 -12.94
CA VAL A 560 3.72 15.78 -13.38
C VAL A 560 2.51 16.42 -14.04
N TYR A 561 2.04 17.59 -13.54
CA TYR A 561 0.97 18.35 -14.19
C TYR A 561 1.38 18.85 -15.58
N ASP A 562 2.59 19.39 -15.72
CA ASP A 562 3.09 19.93 -16.99
C ASP A 562 3.26 18.80 -18.02
N MET A 563 3.75 17.64 -17.60
CA MET A 563 3.86 16.45 -18.47
C MET A 563 2.48 15.92 -18.88
N HIS A 564 1.54 15.78 -17.93
CA HIS A 564 0.16 15.38 -18.22
C HIS A 564 -0.51 16.35 -19.22
N SER A 565 -0.35 17.66 -18.99
CA SER A 565 -0.88 18.71 -19.83
C SER A 565 -0.30 18.68 -21.24
N PHE A 566 1.03 18.53 -21.36
CA PHE A 566 1.74 18.46 -22.63
C PHE A 566 1.29 17.27 -23.50
N LEU A 567 1.20 16.08 -22.90
CA LEU A 567 0.73 14.87 -23.58
C LEU A 567 -0.75 14.98 -23.99
N THR A 568 -1.60 15.48 -23.09
CA THR A 568 -3.04 15.63 -23.33
C THR A 568 -3.33 16.67 -24.43
N GLN A 569 -2.64 17.81 -24.43
CA GLN A 569 -2.81 18.87 -25.44
C GLN A 569 -2.40 18.42 -26.84
N ARG A 570 -1.43 17.51 -26.94
CA ARG A 570 -0.97 16.93 -28.21
C ARG A 570 -1.71 15.64 -28.59
N SER A 571 -2.71 15.23 -27.81
CA SER A 571 -3.50 13.99 -28.00
C SER A 571 -2.64 12.72 -28.09
N ILE A 572 -1.52 12.67 -27.36
CA ILE A 572 -0.64 11.50 -27.32
C ILE A 572 -1.35 10.34 -26.61
N SER A 573 -1.42 9.19 -27.28
CA SER A 573 -2.06 7.97 -26.80
C SER A 573 -1.19 7.21 -25.78
N VAL A 574 -1.82 6.28 -25.06
CA VAL A 574 -1.14 5.36 -24.12
C VAL A 574 -0.04 4.56 -24.82
N GLY A 575 -0.29 4.09 -26.06
CA GLY A 575 0.71 3.38 -26.87
C GLY A 575 1.90 4.25 -27.25
N GLU A 576 1.67 5.47 -27.72
CA GLU A 576 2.76 6.40 -28.04
C GLU A 576 3.61 6.75 -26.79
N VAL A 577 2.99 6.93 -25.62
CA VAL A 577 3.76 7.12 -24.37
C VAL A 577 4.54 5.86 -24.00
N TYR A 578 3.96 4.68 -24.16
CA TYR A 578 4.65 3.40 -23.93
C TYR A 578 5.87 3.23 -24.86
N ASP A 579 5.72 3.59 -26.14
CA ASP A 579 6.81 3.59 -27.12
C ASP A 579 7.91 4.59 -26.74
N LEU A 580 7.55 5.77 -26.23
CA LEU A 580 8.53 6.75 -25.73
C LEU A 580 9.30 6.23 -24.52
N LEU A 581 8.69 5.43 -23.64
CA LEU A 581 9.39 4.73 -22.55
C LEU A 581 10.38 3.69 -23.11
N GLY A 582 9.98 2.93 -24.14
CA GLY A 582 10.83 1.97 -24.84
C GLY A 582 12.00 2.63 -25.57
N GLN A 583 11.77 3.79 -26.20
CA GLN A 583 12.82 4.61 -26.84
C GLN A 583 13.81 5.14 -25.79
N TYR A 584 13.32 5.71 -24.69
CA TYR A 584 14.15 6.20 -23.58
C TYR A 584 15.02 5.09 -22.97
N TYR A 585 14.47 3.88 -22.80
CA TYR A 585 15.26 2.73 -22.37
C TYR A 585 16.41 2.43 -23.35
N ASN A 586 16.13 2.42 -24.65
CA ASN A 586 17.13 2.06 -25.66
C ASN A 586 18.20 3.13 -25.87
N SER A 587 17.88 4.43 -25.76
CA SER A 587 18.85 5.52 -25.98
C SER A 587 19.59 5.96 -24.71
N GLU A 588 18.87 6.18 -23.60
CA GLU A 588 19.44 6.82 -22.40
C GLU A 588 19.83 5.82 -21.30
N ILE A 589 19.24 4.62 -21.27
CA ILE A 589 19.40 3.67 -20.15
C ILE A 589 20.30 2.49 -20.51
N ARG A 590 20.06 1.83 -21.65
CA ARG A 590 20.64 0.52 -21.99
C ARG A 590 22.18 0.50 -22.03
N SER A 591 22.80 1.61 -22.43
CA SER A 591 24.26 1.81 -22.47
C SER A 591 24.76 2.75 -21.37
N CYS A 592 23.93 3.13 -20.40
CA CYS A 592 24.30 4.05 -19.33
C CYS A 592 25.30 3.40 -18.37
N ALA A 593 26.54 3.90 -18.34
CA ALA A 593 27.56 3.48 -17.38
C ALA A 593 27.45 4.19 -16.01
N ALA A 594 26.63 5.24 -15.92
CA ALA A 594 26.41 6.02 -14.70
C ALA A 594 25.28 5.43 -13.84
N ARG A 595 25.14 5.89 -12.59
CA ARG A 595 24.03 5.46 -11.69
C ARG A 595 22.68 6.08 -12.04
N ARG A 596 22.66 7.09 -12.91
CA ARG A 596 21.49 7.79 -13.44
C ARG A 596 21.83 8.26 -14.86
N PRO A 597 20.85 8.35 -15.78
CA PRO A 597 21.06 8.92 -17.10
C PRO A 597 21.29 10.44 -17.01
N ASP A 598 22.00 10.99 -17.99
CA ASP A 598 22.25 12.43 -18.09
C ASP A 598 20.98 13.20 -18.51
N VAL A 599 20.13 12.59 -19.34
CA VAL A 599 18.83 13.13 -19.73
C VAL A 599 17.73 12.51 -18.86
N SER A 600 16.87 13.35 -18.26
CA SER A 600 15.73 12.86 -17.49
C SER A 600 14.60 12.34 -18.40
N LEU A 601 13.78 11.42 -17.91
CA LEU A 601 12.64 10.87 -18.66
C LEU A 601 11.74 11.96 -19.25
N TYR A 602 11.37 12.97 -18.44
CA TYR A 602 10.48 14.02 -18.90
C TYR A 602 11.17 14.94 -19.93
N SER A 603 12.45 15.26 -19.72
CA SER A 603 13.25 16.01 -20.69
C SER A 603 13.38 15.29 -22.03
N PHE A 604 13.49 13.96 -22.01
CA PHE A 604 13.50 13.12 -23.21
C PHE A 604 12.14 13.16 -23.93
N ILE A 605 11.03 12.93 -23.21
CA ILE A 605 9.68 12.94 -23.77
C ILE A 605 9.37 14.29 -24.45
N TYR A 606 9.62 15.42 -23.76
CA TYR A 606 9.41 16.75 -24.34
C TYR A 606 10.17 16.92 -25.66
N LYS A 607 11.47 16.60 -25.66
CA LYS A 607 12.33 16.71 -26.85
C LYS A 607 11.86 15.82 -27.99
N GLN A 608 11.47 14.57 -27.71
CA GLN A 608 11.11 13.61 -28.74
C GLN A 608 9.80 14.01 -29.42
N VAL A 609 8.78 14.38 -28.63
CA VAL A 609 7.45 14.79 -29.11
C VAL A 609 7.46 16.17 -29.80
N ASP A 610 8.27 17.13 -29.35
CA ASP A 610 8.42 18.42 -30.07
C ASP A 610 9.29 18.28 -31.35
N SER A 611 10.00 17.16 -31.54
CA SER A 611 10.81 16.91 -32.75
C SER A 611 10.12 16.07 -33.82
N SER A 612 9.01 15.38 -33.50
CA SER A 612 8.16 14.75 -34.50
C SER A 612 7.40 15.83 -35.29
N PRO A 613 7.55 15.91 -36.64
CA PRO A 613 6.85 16.90 -37.43
C PRO A 613 5.34 16.64 -37.38
N THR A 614 4.57 17.66 -36.98
CA THR A 614 3.10 17.64 -37.03
C THR A 614 2.65 17.51 -38.48
N SER A 615 2.24 16.30 -38.88
CA SER A 615 1.72 16.02 -40.21
C SER A 615 0.25 16.43 -40.35
N ASP A 616 -0.03 17.72 -40.16
CA ASP A 616 -1.29 18.37 -40.50
C ASP A 616 -1.04 19.87 -40.74
N ASP A 617 -0.74 20.21 -41.99
CA ASP A 617 -0.72 21.59 -42.47
C ASP A 617 -1.46 21.67 -43.83
N PRO A 618 -2.82 21.71 -43.80
CA PRO A 618 -3.64 21.59 -45.00
C PRO A 618 -3.91 22.96 -45.65
N ASP A 619 -2.92 23.86 -45.77
CA ASP A 619 -3.10 25.09 -46.55
C ASP A 619 -1.81 25.61 -47.23
N SER A 620 -1.42 24.94 -48.33
CA SER A 620 -0.47 25.50 -49.30
C SER A 620 -0.83 25.19 -50.76
N SER A 621 -2.13 25.15 -51.09
CA SER A 621 -2.58 25.22 -52.47
C SER A 621 -2.48 26.66 -52.99
N GLN A 622 -1.52 26.88 -53.90
CA GLN A 622 -1.25 28.18 -54.53
C GLN A 622 -2.51 28.74 -55.22
N VAL A 623 -3.01 29.88 -54.73
CA VAL A 623 -4.01 30.68 -55.46
C VAL A 623 -3.27 31.49 -56.52
N THR A 624 -3.38 31.07 -57.78
CA THR A 624 -2.94 31.87 -58.92
C THR A 624 -3.92 33.00 -59.20
N ASP A 625 -3.38 34.20 -59.33
CA ASP A 625 -4.05 35.47 -59.60
C ASP A 625 -4.72 35.49 -61.00
N GLU A 626 -6.05 35.65 -61.05
CA GLU A 626 -6.76 36.12 -62.25
C GLU A 626 -7.67 37.32 -61.92
N SER A 627 -7.47 38.39 -62.68
CA SER A 627 -8.16 39.68 -62.54
C SER A 627 -9.59 39.68 -63.13
N PRO A 628 -10.47 40.61 -62.71
CA PRO A 628 -11.91 40.46 -62.90
C PRO A 628 -12.41 40.89 -64.28
N CYS A 629 -13.42 40.19 -64.81
CA CYS A 629 -14.18 40.62 -65.98
C CYS A 629 -15.66 40.85 -65.63
N LEU A 630 -16.08 42.11 -65.62
CA LEU A 630 -17.49 42.51 -65.61
C LEU A 630 -18.10 42.29 -66.99
N ILE A 631 -19.26 41.61 -67.09
CA ILE A 631 -20.29 41.92 -68.10
C ILE A 631 -21.70 41.57 -67.61
N SER A 632 -22.58 42.53 -67.88
CA SER A 632 -24.01 42.65 -67.65
C SER A 632 -24.92 41.52 -68.17
N THR A 633 -26.05 41.32 -67.47
CA THR A 633 -27.38 40.90 -67.97
C THR A 633 -27.55 39.59 -68.74
N ARG A 634 -28.34 38.66 -68.17
CA ARG A 634 -29.81 38.71 -68.34
C ARG A 634 -30.57 37.96 -67.25
#